data_AF-A0A1R1XEZ1-F1
#
_entry.id   AF-A0A1R1XEZ1-F1
#
_cell.length_a   1.000
_cell.length_b   1.000
_cell.length_c   1.000
_cell.angle_alpha   90.00
_cell.angle_beta   90.00
_cell.angle_gamma   90.00
#
_symmetry.space_group_name_H-M   'P 1'
#
loop_
_entity.id
_entity.type
_entity.pdbx_description
1 polymer ?
#
loop_
_entity_poly.entity_id
_entity_poly.type
_entity_poly.pdbx_seq_one_letter_code
_entity_poly.pdbx_strand_id
1 'polypeptide(L)'
;MILSERINNMKKENLLTELKSNEKKIIRLKKEKLDGIIIRSGSNWIENSERSNKIFFGLLKSREKKKMINGLYNSKNELITNNDEIRKVVYIFYESLFKKGTTEDKC
;
A
#
# COMPACT_ATOMS: atom_id res chain seq x y z
N MET A 1 -25.97 -39.88 25.09
CA MET A 1 -25.06 -38.90 25.73
C MET A 1 -23.65 -38.90 25.11
N ILE A 2 -23.09 -40.05 24.70
CA ILE A 2 -21.74 -40.16 24.11
C ILE A 2 -21.61 -39.53 22.71
N LEU A 3 -22.63 -39.65 21.86
CA LEU A 3 -22.63 -39.10 20.49
C LEU A 3 -22.62 -37.56 20.45
N SER A 4 -23.41 -36.90 21.30
CA SER A 4 -23.44 -35.44 21.42
C SER A 4 -22.10 -34.86 21.89
N GLU A 5 -21.43 -35.57 22.80
CA GLU A 5 -20.12 -35.17 23.32
C GLU A 5 -19.03 -35.34 22.27
N ARG A 6 -19.09 -36.41 21.46
CA ARG A 6 -18.20 -36.61 20.31
C ARG A 6 -18.41 -35.55 19.22
N ILE A 7 -19.65 -35.14 18.95
CA ILE A 7 -19.96 -34.05 18.00
C ILE A 7 -19.41 -32.71 18.51
N ASN A 8 -19.55 -32.41 19.80
CA ASN A 8 -19.00 -31.20 20.40
C ASN A 8 -17.47 -31.18 20.38
N ASN A 9 -16.82 -32.31 20.65
CA ASN A 9 -15.36 -32.42 20.53
C ASN A 9 -14.87 -32.24 19.09
N MET A 10 -15.53 -32.84 18.09
CA MET A 10 -15.18 -32.60 16.68
C MET A 10 -15.34 -31.14 16.26
N LYS A 11 -16.42 -30.46 16.70
CA LYS A 11 -16.59 -29.02 16.46
C LYS A 11 -15.47 -28.19 17.09
N LYS A 12 -15.07 -28.53 18.31
CA LYS A 12 -13.97 -27.87 19.02
C LYS A 12 -12.64 -28.06 18.29
N GLU A 13 -12.34 -29.26 17.81
CA GLU A 13 -11.12 -29.51 17.04
C GLU A 13 -11.11 -28.77 15.70
N ASN A 14 -12.24 -28.71 15.00
CA ASN A 14 -12.37 -27.94 13.76
C ASN A 14 -12.16 -26.43 13.99
N LEU A 15 -12.70 -25.88 15.09
CA LEU A 15 -12.44 -24.48 15.46
C LEU A 15 -10.97 -24.24 15.78
N LEU A 16 -10.31 -25.19 16.44
CA LEU A 16 -8.89 -25.09 16.78
C LEU A 16 -7.99 -25.16 15.53
N THR A 17 -8.33 -26.00 14.57
CA THR A 17 -7.58 -26.09 13.31
C THR A 17 -7.77 -24.84 12.45
N GLU A 18 -8.99 -24.30 12.41
CA GLU A 18 -9.28 -23.04 11.72
C GLU A 18 -8.53 -21.85 12.34
N LEU A 19 -8.53 -21.74 13.68
CA LEU A 19 -7.75 -20.72 14.40
C LEU A 19 -6.27 -20.78 14.03
N LYS A 20 -5.65 -21.97 14.10
CA LYS A 20 -4.23 -22.16 13.73
C LYS A 20 -3.96 -21.80 12.26
N SER A 21 -4.89 -22.11 11.36
CA SER A 21 -4.78 -21.75 9.95
C SER A 21 -4.82 -20.22 9.75
N ASN A 22 -5.76 -19.55 10.43
CA ASN A 22 -5.90 -18.11 10.38
C ASN A 22 -4.68 -17.38 10.98
N GLU A 23 -4.12 -17.87 12.09
CA GLU A 23 -2.88 -17.35 12.67
C GLU A 23 -1.72 -17.41 11.67
N LYS A 24 -1.54 -18.56 11.00
CA LYS A 24 -0.52 -18.72 9.94
C LYS A 24 -0.75 -17.74 8.79
N LYS A 25 -2.01 -17.56 8.37
CA LYS A 25 -2.37 -16.61 7.31
C LYS A 25 -2.03 -15.17 7.71
N ILE A 26 -2.30 -14.78 8.95
CA ILE A 26 -1.95 -13.44 9.47
C ILE A 26 -0.43 -13.24 9.45
N ILE A 27 0.34 -14.23 9.91
CA ILE A 27 1.81 -14.16 9.90
C ILE A 27 2.33 -13.99 8.46
N ARG A 28 1.80 -14.77 7.52
CA ARG A 28 2.15 -14.67 6.10
C ARG A 28 1.86 -13.29 5.53
N LEU A 29 0.63 -12.77 5.73
CA LEU A 29 0.24 -11.45 5.23
C LEU A 29 1.10 -10.32 5.82
N LYS A 30 1.46 -10.43 7.11
CA LYS A 30 2.38 -9.48 7.75
C LYS A 30 3.77 -9.52 7.10
N LYS A 31 4.28 -10.70 6.78
CA LYS A 31 5.55 -10.88 6.09
C LYS A 31 5.52 -10.27 4.69
N GLU A 32 4.52 -10.64 3.87
CA GLU A 32 4.36 -10.10 2.51
C GLU A 32 4.26 -8.56 2.52
N LYS A 33 3.52 -7.99 3.48
CA LYS A 33 3.45 -6.53 3.67
C LYS A 33 4.82 -5.92 3.99
N LEU A 34 5.58 -6.55 4.89
CA LEU A 34 6.91 -6.09 5.29
C LEU A 34 7.89 -6.14 4.12
N ASP A 35 7.90 -7.24 3.37
CA ASP A 35 8.75 -7.41 2.18
C ASP A 35 8.49 -6.29 1.17
N GLY A 36 7.22 -5.93 0.95
CA GLY A 36 6.87 -4.79 0.09
C GLY A 36 7.38 -3.44 0.61
N ILE A 37 7.38 -3.22 1.93
CA ILE A 37 7.88 -1.98 2.54
C ILE A 37 9.40 -1.89 2.40
N ILE A 38 10.11 -2.99 2.63
CA ILE A 38 11.55 -3.13 2.46
C ILE A 38 11.98 -2.71 1.05
N ILE A 39 11.30 -3.26 0.04
CA ILE A 39 11.60 -2.94 -1.36
C ILE A 39 11.39 -1.44 -1.62
N ARG A 40 10.26 -0.88 -1.16
CA ARG A 40 9.93 0.54 -1.37
C ARG A 40 10.79 1.51 -0.57
N SER A 41 11.32 1.10 0.60
CA SER A 41 12.22 1.93 1.39
C SER A 41 13.62 2.02 0.77
N GLY A 42 13.94 1.16 -0.21
CA GLY A 42 15.24 1.13 -0.89
C GLY A 42 16.38 0.86 0.10
N SER A 43 16.12 0.02 1.10
CA SER A 43 17.09 -0.32 2.12
C SER A 43 17.99 -1.44 1.61
N ASN A 44 19.23 -1.10 1.24
CA ASN A 44 20.19 -2.05 0.66
C ASN A 44 20.72 -3.10 1.65
N TRP A 45 20.59 -2.86 2.96
CA TRP A 45 21.24 -3.64 4.02
C TRP A 45 20.21 -4.21 4.97
N ILE A 46 19.48 -5.23 4.54
CA ILE A 46 18.68 -6.05 5.45
C ILE A 46 19.51 -7.27 5.80
N GLU A 47 20.04 -7.28 7.01
CA GLU A 47 20.52 -8.50 7.62
C GLU A 47 19.34 -9.36 8.03
N ASN A 48 19.44 -10.67 7.77
CA ASN A 48 18.43 -11.69 8.04
C ASN A 48 18.23 -11.90 9.56
N SER A 49 17.77 -10.87 10.29
CA SER A 49 17.31 -10.95 11.68
C SER A 49 16.68 -9.65 12.20
N GLU A 50 16.72 -8.53 11.46
CA GLU A 50 16.13 -7.29 11.97
C GLU A 50 14.60 -7.40 12.07
N ARG A 51 14.07 -7.20 13.28
CA ARG A 51 12.63 -7.01 13.49
C ARG A 51 12.15 -5.81 12.67
N SER A 52 10.86 -5.82 12.32
CA SER A 52 10.16 -4.71 11.64
C SER A 52 10.32 -3.41 12.44
N ASN A 53 11.45 -2.75 12.25
CA ASN A 53 11.88 -1.66 13.07
C ASN A 53 11.30 -0.41 12.43
N LYS A 54 10.71 0.43 13.27
CA LYS A 54 10.26 1.81 13.00
C LYS A 54 11.08 2.58 11.95
N ILE A 55 12.37 2.26 11.82
CA ILE A 55 13.33 2.71 10.82
C ILE A 55 12.83 2.55 9.38
N PHE A 56 12.47 1.34 8.92
CA PHE A 56 12.06 1.10 7.52
C PHE A 56 10.79 1.88 7.16
N PHE A 57 9.81 1.85 8.06
CA PHE A 57 8.59 2.64 7.91
C PHE A 57 8.85 4.15 7.95
N GLY A 58 9.78 4.61 8.78
CA GLY A 58 10.19 6.00 8.84
C GLY A 58 10.89 6.47 7.56
N LEU A 59 11.79 5.64 7.01
CA LEU A 59 12.45 5.89 5.73
C LEU A 59 11.43 5.94 4.59
N LEU A 60 10.49 4.99 4.55
CA LEU A 60 9.41 4.98 3.55
C LEU A 60 8.57 6.26 3.64
N LYS A 61 8.08 6.63 4.83
CA LYS A 61 7.30 7.86 5.04
C LYS A 61 8.07 9.11 4.63
N SER A 62 9.37 9.19 4.95
CA SER A 62 10.23 10.31 4.56
C SER A 62 10.38 10.40 3.05
N ARG A 63 10.61 9.27 2.37
CA ARG A 63 10.68 9.19 0.90
C ARG A 63 9.34 9.56 0.25
N GLU A 64 8.23 9.06 0.78
CA GLU A 64 6.87 9.40 0.32
C GLU A 64 6.64 10.90 0.42
N LYS A 65 6.98 11.53 1.56
CA LYS A 65 6.88 12.98 1.74
C LYS A 65 7.74 13.76 0.74
N LYS A 66 8.95 13.27 0.42
CA LYS A 66 9.84 13.90 -0.58
C LYS A 66 9.33 13.76 -2.02
N LYS A 67 8.60 12.68 -2.33
CA LYS A 67 8.01 12.44 -3.66
C LYS A 67 6.67 13.13 -3.86
N MET A 68 6.09 13.69 -2.80
CA MET A 68 4.82 14.40 -2.87
C MET A 68 5.02 15.78 -3.49
N ILE A 69 4.13 16.17 -4.40
CA ILE A 69 4.03 17.56 -4.87
C ILE A 69 3.43 18.37 -3.72
N ASN A 70 4.24 19.21 -3.06
CA ASN A 70 3.80 20.00 -1.91
C ASN A 70 3.07 21.29 -2.31
N GLY A 71 3.16 21.66 -3.57
CA GLY A 71 2.40 22.75 -4.14
C GLY A 71 2.70 22.92 -5.63
N LEU A 72 1.75 23.51 -6.34
CA LEU A 72 1.87 23.85 -7.75
C LEU A 72 1.14 25.15 -8.04
N TYR A 73 1.59 25.85 -9.09
CA TYR A 73 0.86 27.00 -9.62
C TYR A 73 -0.20 26.53 -10.60
N ASN A 74 -1.42 27.05 -10.44
CA ASN A 74 -2.49 26.80 -11.40
C ASN A 74 -2.38 27.71 -12.64
N SER A 75 -3.30 27.57 -13.58
CA SER A 75 -3.36 28.40 -14.80
C SER A 75 -3.62 29.89 -14.53
N LYS A 76 -4.07 30.25 -13.33
CA LYS A 76 -4.25 31.64 -12.86
C LYS A 76 -3.03 32.16 -12.08
N ASN A 77 -1.94 31.39 -12.06
CA ASN A 77 -0.72 31.70 -11.31
C ASN A 77 -0.92 31.77 -9.78
N GLU A 78 -1.93 31.09 -9.25
CA GLU A 78 -2.20 30.97 -7.81
C GLU A 78 -1.51 29.72 -7.26
N LEU A 79 -0.89 29.83 -6.08
CA LEU A 79 -0.23 28.72 -5.42
C LEU A 79 -1.27 27.81 -4.74
N ILE A 80 -1.37 26.57 -5.21
CA ILE A 80 -2.19 25.52 -4.62
C ILE A 80 -1.30 24.61 -3.78
N THR A 81 -1.67 24.39 -2.52
CA THR A 81 -0.97 23.48 -1.60
C THR A 81 -1.87 22.33 -1.10
N ASN A 82 -3.18 22.40 -1.39
CA ASN A 82 -4.12 21.35 -1.03
C ASN A 82 -3.96 20.14 -1.97
N ASN A 83 -3.78 18.94 -1.41
CA ASN A 83 -3.58 17.71 -2.17
C ASN A 83 -4.73 17.37 -3.13
N ASP A 84 -5.98 17.63 -2.77
CA ASP A 84 -7.12 17.32 -3.63
C ASP A 84 -7.20 18.28 -4.81
N GLU A 85 -6.85 19.55 -4.61
CA GLU A 85 -6.76 20.54 -5.66
C GLU A 85 -5.56 20.27 -6.57
N ILE A 86 -4.41 19.90 -6.00
CA ILE A 86 -3.22 19.45 -6.74
C ILE A 86 -3.58 18.31 -7.70
N ARG A 87 -4.30 17.30 -7.22
CA ARG A 87 -4.76 16.17 -8.06
C ARG A 87 -5.64 16.62 -9.21
N LYS A 88 -6.60 17.52 -8.95
CA LYS A 88 -7.48 18.06 -9.99
C LYS A 88 -6.68 18.80 -11.06
N VAL A 89 -5.74 19.65 -10.67
CA VAL A 89 -4.93 20.42 -11.63
C VAL A 89 -4.03 19.50 -12.46
N VAL A 90 -3.36 18.53 -11.82
CA VAL A 90 -2.54 17.53 -12.51
C VAL A 90 -3.39 16.72 -13.50
N TYR A 91 -4.58 16.30 -13.08
CA TYR A 91 -5.51 15.58 -13.96
C TYR A 91 -5.89 16.42 -15.18
N ILE A 92 -6.37 17.65 -14.98
CA ILE A 92 -6.77 18.55 -16.07
C ILE A 92 -5.60 18.83 -17.02
N PHE A 93 -4.40 19.03 -16.48
CA PHE A 93 -3.20 19.25 -17.27
C PHE A 93 -2.93 18.07 -18.21
N TYR A 94 -2.81 16.85 -17.68
CA TYR A 94 -2.54 15.67 -18.50
C TYR A 94 -3.71 15.31 -19.41
N GLU A 95 -4.96 15.48 -18.94
CA GLU A 95 -6.15 15.32 -19.77
C GLU A 95 -6.10 16.25 -20.99
N SER A 96 -5.76 17.53 -20.82
CA SER A 96 -5.61 18.46 -21.93
C SER A 96 -4.46 18.10 -22.86
N LEU A 97 -3.32 17.65 -22.30
CA LEU A 97 -2.13 17.28 -23.04
C LEU A 97 -2.39 16.07 -23.95
N PHE A 98 -3.05 15.04 -23.42
CA PHE A 98 -3.34 13.81 -24.17
C PHE A 98 -4.59 13.92 -25.04
N LYS A 99 -5.56 14.76 -24.70
CA LYS A 99 -6.70 15.07 -25.60
C LYS A 99 -6.25 15.78 -26.87
N LYS A 100 -5.21 16.60 -26.80
CA LYS A 100 -4.66 17.33 -27.95
C LYS A 100 -3.88 16.43 -28.93
N GLY A 101 -3.62 15.17 -28.57
CA GLY A 101 -2.89 14.18 -29.39
C GLY A 101 -3.72 13.41 -30.42
N THR A 102 -4.92 13.89 -30.79
CA THR A 102 -5.71 13.35 -31.92
C THR A 102 -5.70 14.27 -33.14
N THR A 103 -4.63 15.05 -33.33
CA THR A 103 -4.38 15.70 -34.62
C THR A 103 -3.65 14.70 -35.52
N GLU A 104 -4.45 14.02 -36.35
CA GLU A 104 -4.14 13.59 -37.71
C GLU A 104 -2.66 13.39 -38.03
N ASP A 105 -2.21 12.13 -38.00
CA ASP A 105 -1.11 11.67 -38.83
C ASP A 105 -1.47 11.94 -40.30
N LYS A 106 -1.10 13.11 -40.80
CA LYS A 106 -0.95 13.33 -42.24
C LYS A 106 0.32 12.62 -42.69
N CYS A 107 0.17 11.33 -43.01
CA CYS A 107 0.98 10.72 -44.07
C CYS A 107 0.64 11.33 -45.43
#